data_AF-A0A1Q4DTG5-F1
#
_entry.id   AF-A0A1Q4DTG5-F1
#
_cell.length_a   1.000
_cell.length_b   1.000
_cell.length_c   1.000
_cell.angle_alpha   90.00
_cell.angle_beta   90.00
_cell.angle_gamma   90.00
#
_symmetry.space_group_name_H-M   'P 1'
#
loop_
_entity.id
_entity.type
_entity.pdbx_description
1 polymer ?
#
loop_
_entity_poly.entity_id
_entity_poly.type
_entity_poly.pdbx_seq_one_letter_code
_entity_poly.pdbx_strand_id
1 'polypeptide(L)'
;MTSAETTRTLVAGRLLDVDRAAKTNDTVRRTVKALHGFYGVPVEELARAVGISRATMFTRLNGKTDFSIGEVAVLADLFECSLDDLHKGTLNLQTPPENGPYSRTRRAASVH
;
A
#
# COMPACT_ATOMS: atom_id res chain seq x y z
N MET A 1 8.20 -25.06 -22.67
CA MET A 1 6.94 -24.31 -22.69
C MET A 1 6.16 -24.67 -21.45
N THR A 2 6.35 -23.93 -20.36
CA THR A 2 5.73 -24.22 -19.06
C THR A 2 4.39 -23.49 -19.03
N SER A 3 3.29 -24.21 -19.21
CA SER A 3 1.94 -23.67 -19.02
C SER A 3 1.82 -23.16 -17.59
N ALA A 4 1.65 -21.84 -17.43
CA ALA A 4 1.18 -21.28 -16.17
C ALA A 4 -0.28 -21.72 -16.03
N GLU A 5 -0.52 -22.77 -15.25
CA GLU A 5 -1.85 -23.26 -14.91
C GLU A 5 -2.52 -22.23 -13.99
N THR A 6 -3.18 -21.26 -14.62
CA THR A 6 -3.92 -20.21 -13.91
C THR A 6 -5.02 -20.83 -13.08
N THR A 7 -4.86 -20.82 -11.76
CA THR A 7 -5.83 -21.37 -10.81
C THR A 7 -7.08 -20.50 -10.83
N ARG A 8 -8.13 -20.98 -11.50
CA ARG A 8 -9.44 -20.32 -11.55
C ARG A 8 -10.33 -20.92 -10.47
N THR A 9 -10.79 -20.10 -9.53
CA THR A 9 -11.69 -20.52 -8.47
C THR A 9 -13.06 -19.89 -8.68
N LEU A 10 -14.11 -20.68 -8.41
CA LEU A 10 -15.49 -20.26 -8.55
C LEU A 10 -15.94 -19.67 -7.22
N VAL A 11 -16.20 -18.35 -7.20
CA VAL A 11 -16.66 -17.63 -6.01
C VAL A 11 -18.01 -16.99 -6.36
N ALA A 12 -19.06 -17.30 -5.58
CA ALA A 12 -20.42 -16.76 -5.77
C ALA A 12 -20.94 -16.83 -7.23
N GLY A 13 -20.68 -17.95 -7.93
CA GLY A 13 -21.13 -18.15 -9.31
C GLY A 13 -20.32 -17.43 -10.40
N ARG A 14 -19.21 -16.75 -10.06
CA ARG A 14 -18.29 -16.14 -11.02
C ARG A 14 -16.93 -16.82 -11.02
N LEU A 15 -16.41 -17.07 -12.22
CA LEU A 15 -15.05 -17.56 -12.44
C LEU A 15 -14.08 -16.38 -12.23
N LEU A 16 -13.35 -16.40 -11.12
CA LEU A 16 -12.38 -15.36 -10.80
C LEU A 16 -10.95 -15.90 -10.95
N ASP A 17 -10.09 -15.03 -11.49
CA ASP A 17 -8.67 -15.29 -11.66
C ASP A 17 -7.94 -14.96 -10.35
N VAL A 18 -7.87 -15.93 -9.44
CA VAL A 18 -7.38 -15.71 -8.07
C VAL A 18 -5.88 -15.41 -8.04
N ASP A 19 -5.13 -15.95 -9.00
CA ASP A 19 -3.70 -15.71 -9.16
C ASP A 19 -3.39 -14.22 -9.43
N ARG A 20 -4.20 -13.56 -10.27
CA ARG A 20 -4.07 -12.13 -10.53
C ARG A 20 -4.38 -11.28 -9.29
N ALA A 21 -5.38 -11.66 -8.50
CA ALA A 21 -5.74 -10.97 -7.26
C ALA A 21 -4.65 -11.10 -6.19
N ALA A 22 -4.05 -12.30 -6.03
CA ALA A 22 -2.95 -12.53 -5.11
C ALA A 22 -1.69 -11.73 -5.49
N LYS A 23 -1.33 -11.72 -6.79
CA LYS A 23 -0.23 -10.89 -7.32
C LYS A 23 -0.45 -9.39 -7.07
N THR A 24 -1.69 -8.94 -7.18
CA THR A 24 -2.05 -7.54 -6.91
C THR A 24 -1.81 -7.16 -5.45
N ASN A 25 -2.26 -7.98 -4.49
CA ASN A 25 -2.06 -7.72 -3.06
C ASN A 25 -0.58 -7.72 -2.68
N ASP A 26 0.20 -8.61 -3.30
CA ASP A 26 1.65 -8.65 -3.13
C ASP A 26 2.33 -7.36 -3.63
N THR A 27 1.91 -6.84 -4.79
CA THR A 27 2.37 -5.55 -5.32
C THR A 27 2.02 -4.42 -4.36
N VAL A 28 0.75 -4.27 -3.97
CA VAL A 28 0.30 -3.24 -3.02
C VAL A 28 1.12 -3.30 -1.73
N ARG A 29 1.31 -4.48 -1.16
CA ARG A 29 2.11 -4.69 0.05
C ARG A 29 3.54 -4.19 -0.11
N ARG A 30 4.22 -4.56 -1.19
CA ARG A 30 5.61 -4.13 -1.45
C ARG A 30 5.69 -2.62 -1.63
N THR A 31 4.73 -2.06 -2.34
CA THR A 31 4.61 -0.63 -2.62
C THR A 31 4.42 0.15 -1.32
N VAL A 32 3.46 -0.24 -0.47
CA VAL A 32 3.24 0.39 0.85
C VAL A 32 4.47 0.25 1.75
N LYS A 33 5.15 -0.92 1.73
CA LYS A 33 6.42 -1.14 2.42
C LYS A 33 7.51 -0.14 1.99
N ALA A 34 7.68 0.03 0.68
CA ALA A 34 8.65 0.96 0.14
C ALA A 34 8.30 2.41 0.52
N LEU A 35 7.03 2.80 0.39
CA LEU A 35 6.57 4.15 0.69
C LEU A 35 6.74 4.53 2.16
N HIS A 36 6.32 3.68 3.10
CA HIS A 36 6.47 4.02 4.51
C HIS A 36 7.95 4.08 4.93
N GLY A 37 8.82 3.25 4.34
CA GLY A 37 10.26 3.30 4.56
C GLY A 37 10.90 4.55 3.95
N PHE A 38 10.48 4.94 2.75
CA PHE A 38 11.00 6.09 2.03
C PHE A 38 10.58 7.43 2.65
N TYR A 39 9.30 7.57 3.02
CA TYR A 39 8.77 8.77 3.66
C TYR A 39 8.93 8.79 5.18
N GLY A 40 9.39 7.69 5.79
CA GLY A 40 9.55 7.60 7.25
C GLY A 40 8.23 7.61 8.02
N VAL A 41 7.12 7.25 7.36
CA VAL A 41 5.80 7.17 8.01
C VAL A 41 5.78 5.97 8.97
N PRO A 42 5.50 6.18 10.27
CA PRO A 42 5.48 5.09 11.22
C PRO A 42 4.29 4.15 10.97
N VAL A 43 4.45 2.88 11.28
CA VAL A 43 3.42 1.84 11.05
C VAL A 43 2.13 2.15 11.81
N GLU A 44 2.25 2.81 12.95
CA GLU A 44 1.15 3.31 13.77
C GLU A 44 0.29 4.34 13.04
N GLU A 45 0.90 5.21 12.24
CA GLU A 45 0.20 6.21 11.46
C GLU A 45 -0.59 5.54 10.32
N LEU A 46 0.04 4.59 9.63
CA LEU A 46 -0.65 3.78 8.61
C LEU A 46 -1.86 3.09 9.21
N ALA A 47 -1.69 2.48 10.39
CA ALA A 47 -2.75 1.77 11.08
C ALA A 47 -3.89 2.71 11.48
N ARG A 48 -3.56 3.91 11.97
CA ARG A 48 -4.54 4.95 12.33
C ARG A 48 -5.30 5.47 11.11
N ALA A 49 -4.59 5.78 10.01
CA ALA A 49 -5.20 6.27 8.78
C ALA A 49 -6.27 5.29 8.28
N VAL A 50 -5.95 4.00 8.30
CA VAL A 50 -6.83 2.93 7.83
C VAL A 50 -7.85 2.48 8.89
N GLY A 51 -7.71 2.93 10.14
CA GLY A 51 -8.62 2.58 11.24
C GLY A 51 -8.47 1.15 11.77
N ILE A 52 -7.26 0.57 11.69
CA ILE A 52 -6.97 -0.80 12.14
C ILE A 52 -5.95 -0.83 13.29
N SER A 53 -5.85 -1.97 13.96
CA SER A 53 -4.82 -2.15 15.01
C SER A 53 -3.42 -2.19 14.40
N ARG A 54 -2.41 -1.76 15.18
CA ARG A 54 -0.99 -1.86 14.79
C ARG A 54 -0.59 -3.30 14.45
N ALA A 55 -1.08 -4.28 15.23
CA ALA A 55 -0.79 -5.69 15.00
C ALA A 55 -1.35 -6.14 13.64
N THR A 56 -2.59 -5.74 13.31
CA THR A 56 -3.21 -6.02 12.01
C THR A 56 -2.44 -5.37 10.86
N MET A 57 -2.00 -4.12 11.02
CA MET A 57 -1.16 -3.48 10.00
C MET A 57 0.15 -4.26 9.79
N PHE A 58 0.80 -4.72 10.86
CA PHE A 58 1.98 -5.58 10.74
C PHE A 58 1.69 -6.92 10.04
N THR A 59 0.53 -7.55 10.27
CA THR A 59 0.18 -8.79 9.56
C THR A 59 -0.02 -8.54 8.07
N ARG A 60 -0.64 -7.41 7.69
CA ARG A 60 -0.84 -6.99 6.29
C ARG A 60 0.49 -6.69 5.59
N LEU A 61 1.35 -5.90 6.21
CA LEU A 61 2.68 -5.58 5.66
C LEU A 61 3.56 -6.83 5.48
N ASN A 62 3.38 -7.85 6.31
CA ASN A 62 4.08 -9.13 6.17
C ASN A 62 3.36 -10.13 5.26
N GLY A 63 2.21 -9.76 4.68
CA GLY A 63 1.43 -10.58 3.76
C GLY A 63 0.86 -11.84 4.39
N LYS A 64 0.64 -11.84 5.71
CA LYS A 64 -0.17 -12.88 6.36
C LYS A 64 -1.64 -12.71 6.03
N THR A 65 -2.04 -11.50 5.64
CA THR A 65 -3.42 -11.09 5.38
C THR A 65 -3.43 -9.98 4.33
N ASP A 66 -4.43 -9.94 3.44
CA ASP A 66 -4.47 -9.04 2.26
C ASP A 66 -5.06 -7.66 2.55
N PHE A 67 -4.68 -6.61 1.82
CA PHE A 67 -5.35 -5.31 1.98
C PHE A 67 -6.74 -5.33 1.32
N SER A 68 -7.72 -4.73 1.98
CA SER A 68 -9.02 -4.47 1.35
C SER A 68 -8.94 -3.23 0.46
N ILE A 69 -9.76 -3.16 -0.60
CA ILE A 69 -9.74 -2.03 -1.54
C ILE A 69 -9.93 -0.66 -0.85
N GLY A 70 -10.73 -0.62 0.23
CA GLY A 70 -10.92 0.61 1.01
C GLY A 70 -9.66 1.01 1.80
N GLU A 71 -8.94 0.03 2.34
CA GLU A 71 -7.65 0.27 3.01
C GLU A 71 -6.62 0.80 2.00
N VAL A 72 -6.58 0.22 0.80
CA VAL A 72 -5.68 0.63 -0.29
C VAL A 72 -5.99 2.07 -0.74
N ALA A 73 -7.26 2.44 -0.88
CA ALA A 73 -7.67 3.81 -1.24
C ALA A 73 -7.19 4.84 -0.21
N VAL A 74 -7.41 4.57 1.08
CA VAL A 74 -6.97 5.47 2.16
C VAL A 74 -5.45 5.62 2.19
N LEU A 75 -4.71 4.53 1.94
CA LEU A 75 -3.25 4.59 1.84
C LEU A 75 -2.80 5.37 0.60
N ALA A 76 -3.52 5.26 -0.52
CA ALA A 76 -3.22 6.01 -1.72
C ALA A 76 -3.37 7.53 -1.47
N ASP A 77 -4.46 7.94 -0.80
CA ASP A 77 -4.67 9.33 -0.36
C ASP A 77 -3.56 9.79 0.60
N LEU A 78 -3.19 8.97 1.59
CA LEU A 78 -2.13 9.29 2.56
C LEU A 78 -0.78 9.58 1.88
N PHE A 79 -0.49 8.85 0.81
CA PHE A 79 0.76 8.99 0.06
C PHE A 79 0.65 9.91 -1.16
N GLU A 80 -0.48 10.60 -1.33
CA GLU A 80 -0.79 11.47 -2.47
C GLU A 80 -0.49 10.79 -3.83
N CYS A 81 -0.88 9.51 -3.96
CA CYS A 81 -0.67 8.73 -5.17
C CYS A 81 -1.97 8.12 -5.67
N SER A 82 -2.03 7.76 -6.95
CA SER A 82 -3.23 7.14 -7.50
C SER A 82 -3.36 5.71 -6.98
N LEU A 83 -4.61 5.27 -6.75
CA LEU A 83 -4.91 3.87 -6.45
C LEU A 83 -4.32 2.91 -7.50
N ASP A 84 -4.35 3.32 -8.78
CA ASP A 84 -3.79 2.58 -9.90
C ASP A 84 -2.26 2.47 -9.83
N ASP A 85 -1.56 3.52 -9.37
CA ASP A 85 -0.11 3.50 -9.17
C ASP A 85 0.27 2.54 -8.04
N LEU A 86 -0.51 2.54 -6.95
CA LEU A 86 -0.31 1.62 -5.83
C LEU A 86 -0.56 0.16 -6.24
N HIS A 87 -1.58 -0.06 -7.08
CA HIS A 87 -1.98 -1.36 -7.62
C HIS A 87 -0.99 -1.92 -8.64
N LYS A 88 -0.42 -1.07 -9.51
CA LYS A 88 0.54 -1.45 -10.54
C LYS A 88 1.99 -1.38 -10.05
N GLY A 89 2.25 -0.80 -8.88
CA GLY A 89 3.59 -0.58 -8.36
C GLY A 89 4.41 0.41 -9.19
N THR A 90 3.75 1.27 -9.97
CA THR A 90 4.41 2.23 -10.89
C THR A 90 4.62 3.58 -10.21
N LEU A 91 5.03 3.57 -8.93
CA LEU A 91 5.24 4.82 -8.21
C LEU A 91 6.50 5.52 -8.71
N ASN A 92 6.35 6.78 -9.07
CA ASN A 92 7.47 7.70 -9.21
C ASN A 92 7.78 8.24 -7.82
N LEU A 93 8.84 7.72 -7.18
CA LEU A 93 9.29 8.16 -5.85
C LEU A 93 9.90 9.57 -5.94
N GLN A 94 9.05 10.57 -6.15
CA GLN A 94 9.44 11.97 -6.10
C GLN A 94 9.26 12.50 -4.67
N THR A 95 9.82 13.69 -4.42
CA THR A 95 9.90 14.34 -3.10
C THR A 95 8.56 14.24 -2.35
N PRO A 96 8.57 14.01 -1.02
CA PRO A 96 7.36 13.81 -0.23
C PRO A 96 6.29 14.88 -0.47
N PRO A 97 5.01 14.51 -0.31
CA PRO A 97 3.88 15.40 -0.44
C PRO A 97 4.14 16.70 0.34
N GLU A 98 4.15 17.87 -0.33
CA GLU A 98 4.54 19.14 0.29
C GLU A 98 3.62 19.51 1.47
N ASN A 99 2.39 18.99 1.45
CA ASN A 99 1.33 19.24 2.43
C ASN A 99 1.03 18.03 3.33
N GLY A 100 1.78 16.93 3.20
CA GLY A 100 1.63 15.78 4.09
C GLY A 100 2.21 16.05 5.49
N PRO A 101 1.69 15.43 6.56
CA PRO A 101 2.24 15.57 7.92
C PRO A 101 3.69 15.10 8.06
N TYR A 102 4.24 14.46 7.02
CA TYR A 102 5.60 13.90 6.94
C TYR A 102 6.41 14.44 5.76
N SER A 103 6.03 15.60 5.21
CA SER A 103 6.94 16.38 4.37
C SER A 103 8.27 16.51 5.11
N ARG A 104 9.37 16.26 4.40
CA ARG A 104 10.76 16.09 4.90
C ARG A 104 11.31 17.28 5.70
N THR A 105 10.48 18.24 6.07
CA THR A 105 10.83 19.49 6.71
C THR A 105 9.74 19.99 7.67
N ARG A 106 9.72 19.43 8.89
CA ARG A 106 9.87 20.30 10.07
C ARG A 106 11.33 20.75 10.22
N ARG A 107 11.86 21.31 9.13
CA ARG A 107 13.09 22.10 9.11
C ARG A 107 12.75 23.46 8.51
N ALA A 108 11.69 24.07 9.06
CA ALA A 108 11.57 25.51 9.07
C ALA A 108 12.24 26.03 10.35
N ALA A 109 13.08 27.04 10.18
CA ALA A 109 13.42 28.06 11.17
C ALA A 109 14.33 27.67 12.36
N SER A 110 15.64 27.53 12.10
CA SER A 110 16.59 28.26 12.95
C SER A 110 16.85 29.60 12.28
N VAL A 111 16.09 30.59 12.73
CA VAL A 111 16.50 32.00 12.72
C VAL A 111 17.60 32.13 13.76
N HIS A 112 18.86 32.25 13.32
CA HIS A 112 19.92 33.04 13.94
C HIS A 112 21.13 33.10 13.01
#